data_AF-A0A7K3QKE2-F1
#
_entry.id   AF-A0A7K3QKE2-F1
#
_cell.length_a   1.000
_cell.length_b   1.000
_cell.length_c   1.000
_cell.angle_alpha   90.00
_cell.angle_beta   90.00
_cell.angle_gamma   90.00
#
_symmetry.space_group_name_H-M   'P 1'
#
loop_
_entity.id
_entity.type
_entity.pdbx_description
1 polymer ?
#
loop_
_entity_poly.entity_id
_entity_poly.type
_entity_poly.pdbx_seq_one_letter_code
_entity_poly.pdbx_strand_id
1 'polypeptide(L)' 'MTHDPLDPATITPEMAAQIRRWRCDEDYTWRGVAQAACDLWGSERGSNQLFGRDLCVAAAKLLGEDPSQEPWN' A
#
# COMPACT_ATOMS: atom_id res chain seq x y z
N MET A 1 11.36 -4.97 -19.74
CA MET A 1 11.12 -5.31 -18.32
C MET A 1 10.74 -4.01 -17.63
N THR A 2 9.45 -3.73 -17.60
CA THR A 2 8.90 -2.55 -16.93
C THR A 2 9.10 -2.77 -15.44
N HIS A 3 10.04 -2.06 -14.84
CA HIS A 3 10.11 -1.97 -13.38
C HIS A 3 8.83 -1.24 -12.96
N ASP A 4 7.87 -1.98 -12.42
CA ASP A 4 6.72 -1.38 -11.75
C ASP A 4 7.30 -0.72 -10.48
N PRO A 5 7.28 0.62 -10.36
CA PRO A 5 7.85 1.30 -9.20
C PRO A 5 7.08 0.97 -7.91
N LEU A 6 5.94 0.28 -8.02
CA LEU A 6 5.11 -0.17 -6.90
C LEU A 6 5.07 -1.69 -6.74
N ASP A 7 6.23 -2.33 -6.76
CA ASP A 7 6.34 -3.71 -6.26
C ASP A 7 6.24 -3.71 -4.71
N PRO A 8 5.24 -4.38 -4.10
CA PRO A 8 5.13 -4.51 -2.65
C PRO A 8 6.41 -5.07 -2.00
N ALA A 9 7.21 -5.85 -2.72
CA ALA A 9 8.48 -6.39 -2.20
C ALA A 9 9.59 -5.33 -2.06
N THR A 10 9.47 -4.17 -2.72
CA THR A 10 10.52 -3.15 -2.79
C THR A 10 10.05 -1.74 -2.44
N ILE A 11 8.86 -1.59 -1.83
CA ILE A 11 8.40 -0.28 -1.34
C ILE A 11 9.40 0.28 -0.31
N THR A 12 9.61 1.59 -0.32
CA THR A 12 10.50 2.25 0.63
C THR A 12 9.79 2.52 1.97
N PRO A 13 10.53 2.83 3.06
CA PRO A 13 9.94 3.23 4.33
C PRO A 13 9.00 4.44 4.23
N GLU A 14 9.32 5.41 3.38
CA GLU A 14 8.49 6.59 3.14
C GLU A 14 7.16 6.22 2.49
N MET A 15 7.21 5.30 1.52
CA MET A 15 6.00 4.78 0.87
C MET A 15 5.15 3.98 1.86
N ALA A 16 5.77 3.15 2.70
CA ALA A 16 5.08 2.40 3.74
C ALA A 16 4.38 3.31 4.75
N ALA A 17 5.05 4.39 5.20
CA ALA A 17 4.44 5.39 6.08
C ALA A 17 3.22 6.08 5.43
N GLN A 18 3.31 6.41 4.15
CA GLN A 18 2.18 7.00 3.41
C GLN A 18 1.02 6.01 3.22
N ILE A 19 1.33 4.75 2.91
CA ILE A 19 0.32 3.67 2.79
C ILE A 19 -0.40 3.45 4.13
N ARG A 20 0.36 3.43 5.24
CA ARG A 20 -0.22 3.35 6.59
C ARG A 20 -1.17 4.51 6.86
N ARG A 21 -0.75 5.74 6.56
CA ARG A 21 -1.60 6.92 6.74
C ARG A 21 -2.91 6.80 5.98
N TRP A 22 -2.86 6.43 4.70
CA TRP A 22 -4.08 6.22 3.92
C TRP A 22 -4.98 5.15 4.53
N ARG A 23 -4.41 3.99 4.90
CA ARG A 23 -5.20 2.87 5.38
C ARG A 23 -5.78 3.09 6.78
N CYS A 24 -4.99 3.65 7.69
CA CYS A 24 -5.24 3.64 9.12
C CYS A 24 -5.71 4.99 9.66
N ASP A 25 -5.30 6.10 9.04
CA ASP A 25 -5.64 7.45 9.52
C ASP A 25 -6.71 8.12 8.64
N GLU A 26 -6.79 7.75 7.35
CA GLU A 26 -7.72 8.34 6.38
C GLU A 26 -8.83 7.35 5.92
N ASP A 27 -8.90 6.15 6.51
CA ASP A 27 -9.91 5.12 6.25
C ASP A 27 -10.03 4.66 4.78
N TYR A 28 -8.92 4.68 4.04
CA TYR A 28 -8.93 4.20 2.66
C TYR A 28 -9.18 2.69 2.65
N THR A 29 -10.15 2.26 1.83
CA THR A 29 -10.27 0.85 1.47
C THR A 29 -9.00 0.37 0.76
N TRP A 30 -8.73 -0.94 0.74
CA TRP A 30 -7.59 -1.48 -0.02
C TRP A 30 -7.61 -1.06 -1.50
N ARG A 31 -8.80 -0.96 -2.09
CA ARG A 31 -8.96 -0.43 -3.45
C ARG A 31 -8.54 1.04 -3.55
N GLY A 32 -8.92 1.85 -2.56
CA GLY A 32 -8.52 3.25 -2.47
C GLY A 32 -7.02 3.42 -2.33
N VAL A 33 -6.37 2.60 -1.49
CA VAL A 33 -4.90 2.57 -1.35
C VAL A 33 -4.24 2.23 -2.69
N ALA A 34 -4.72 1.21 -3.40
CA ALA A 34 -4.18 0.83 -4.70
C ALA A 34 -4.28 1.98 -5.72
N GLN A 35 -5.44 2.62 -5.79
CA GLN A 35 -5.67 3.75 -6.71
C GLN A 35 -4.75 4.93 -6.35
N ALA A 36 -4.72 5.34 -5.08
CA ALA A 36 -3.89 6.45 -4.62
C ALA A 36 -2.39 6.18 -4.83
N ALA A 37 -1.95 4.95 -4.62
CA ALA A 37 -0.57 4.54 -4.89
C ALA A 37 -0.24 4.63 -6.39
N CYS A 38 -1.13 4.14 -7.26
CA CYS A 38 -0.96 4.24 -8.71
C CYS A 38 -0.94 5.69 -9.20
N ASP A 39 -1.81 6.54 -8.65
CA ASP A 39 -1.91 7.96 -9.01
C ASP A 39 -0.66 8.74 -8.54
N LEU A 40 -0.12 8.40 -7.36
CA LEU A 40 1.03 9.11 -6.79
C LEU A 40 2.38 8.67 -7.37
N TRP A 41 2.58 7.37 -7.58
CA TRP A 41 3.89 6.80 -7.93
C TRP A 41 3.94 6.17 -9.33
N GLY A 42 2.81 6.09 -10.02
CA GLY A 42 2.73 5.63 -11.41
C GLY A 42 2.79 4.11 -11.55
N SER A 43 1.63 3.45 -11.60
CA SER A 43 1.50 2.03 -11.97
C SER A 43 0.25 1.77 -12.77
N GLU A 44 0.30 0.81 -13.68
CA GLU A 44 -0.84 0.37 -14.51
C GLU A 44 -1.80 -0.57 -13.76
N ARG A 45 -1.46 -0.97 -12.52
CA ARG A 45 -2.28 -1.89 -11.72
C ARG A 45 -3.62 -1.30 -11.26
N GLY A 46 -3.72 0.04 -11.20
CA GLY A 46 -4.92 0.78 -10.85
C GLY A 46 -5.55 0.38 -9.52
N SER A 47 -6.88 0.46 -9.42
CA SER A 47 -7.67 0.18 -8.23
C SER A 47 -7.83 -1.34 -7.92
N ASN A 48 -6.80 -2.16 -8.14
CA ASN A 48 -6.88 -3.60 -7.86
C ASN A 48 -6.86 -3.87 -6.35
N GLN A 49 -7.91 -4.51 -5.84
CA GLN A 49 -8.06 -4.76 -4.40
C GLN A 49 -6.97 -5.67 -3.82
N LEU A 50 -6.57 -6.72 -4.54
CA LEU A 50 -5.52 -7.63 -4.08
C LEU A 50 -4.18 -6.90 -4.01
N PHE A 51 -3.91 -6.07 -5.02
CA PHE A 51 -2.71 -5.25 -5.05
C PHE A 51 -2.67 -4.26 -3.88
N GLY A 52 -3.77 -3.56 -3.59
CA GLY A 52 -3.86 -2.66 -2.45
C GLY A 52 -3.68 -3.37 -1.11
N ARG A 53 -4.21 -4.59 -0.97
CA ARG A 53 -3.99 -5.43 0.21
C ARG A 53 -2.51 -5.80 0.34
N ASP A 54 -1.86 -6.21 -0.74
CA ASP A 54 -0.44 -6.58 -0.74
C ASP A 54 0.43 -5.38 -0.35
N LEU A 55 0.11 -4.17 -0.83
CA LEU A 55 0.77 -2.93 -0.42
C LEU A 55 0.60 -2.66 1.09
N CYS A 56 -0.60 -2.83 1.63
CA CYS A 56 -0.85 -2.66 3.07
C CYS A 56 -0.06 -3.67 3.90
N VAL A 57 -0.04 -4.95 3.47
CA VAL A 57 0.71 -6.01 4.15
C VAL A 57 2.22 -5.75 4.11
N ALA A 58 2.74 -5.31 2.97
CA ALA A 58 4.15 -4.94 2.84
C ALA A 58 4.50 -3.76 3.73
N ALA A 59 3.65 -2.71 3.74
CA ALA A 59 3.87 -1.53 4.56
C ALA A 59 3.87 -1.85 6.05
N ALA A 60 2.88 -2.60 6.54
CA ALA A 60 2.82 -3.04 7.93
C ALA A 60 4.09 -3.81 8.33
N LYS A 61 4.50 -4.80 7.52
CA LYS A 61 5.72 -5.58 7.78
C LYS A 61 6.97 -4.71 7.81
N LEU A 62 7.10 -3.75 6.90
CA LEU A 62 8.25 -2.86 6.83
C LEU A 62 8.33 -1.92 8.05
N LEU A 63 7.17 -1.51 8.57
CA LEU A 63 7.04 -0.68 9.77
C LEU A 63 7.09 -1.48 11.08
N GLY A 64 7.13 -2.82 11.01
CA GLY A 64 7.12 -3.70 12.18
C GLY A 64 5.75 -3.85 12.86
N GLU A 65 4.66 -3.56 12.13
CA GLU A 65 3.28 -3.66 12.59
C GLU A 65 2.62 -4.97 12.11
N ASP A 66 1.53 -5.38 12.78
CA ASP A 66 0.73 -6.55 12.38
C ASP A 66 -0.40 -6.13 11.43
N PRO A 67 -0.37 -6.54 10.14
CA PRO A 67 -1.41 -6.18 9.17
C PRO A 67 -2.77 -6.85 9.41
N SER A 68 -2.87 -7.83 10.32
CA SER A 68 -4.11 -8.54 10.63
C SER A 68 -4.90 -7.92 11.78
N GLN A 69 -4.30 -6.95 12.47
CA GLN A 69 -4.87 -6.26 13.61
C GLN A 69 -5.26 -4.83 13.23
N GLU A 70 -6.11 -4.22 14.06
CA GLU A 70 -6.28 -2.76 14.08
C GLU A 70 -4.91 -2.07 14.19
N PRO A 71 -4.63 -1.02 13.40
CA PRO A 71 -5.57 -0.24 12.58
C PRO A 71 -5.65 -0.67 11.09
N TRP A 72 -5.08 -1.83 10.71
CA TRP A 72 -4.98 -2.25 9.31
C TRP A 72 -6.21 -3.01 8.78
N ASN A 73 -6.97 -3.64 9.67
CA ASN A 73 -8.06 -4.57 9.33
C ASN A 73 -9.43 -3.94 9.54
#